data_AF-A0A7W1R8L6-F1
#
_entry.id   AF-A0A7W1R8L6-F1
#
_cell.length_a   1.000
_cell.length_b   1.000
_cell.length_c   1.000
_cell.angle_alpha   90.00
_cell.angle_beta   90.00
_cell.angle_gamma   90.00
#
_symmetry.space_group_name_H-M   'P 1'
#
loop_
_entity.id
_entity.type
_entity.pdbx_description
1 polymer ?
#
loop_
_entity_poly.entity_id
_entity_poly.type
_entity_poly.pdbx_seq_one_letter_code
_entity_poly.pdbx_strand_id
1 'polypeptide(L)'
;MTNNRKDKPFTARFVEAEPKVLLELMNTTDHTLKSVEVLTIFLKDEVTPGGGPSRANIKFETVKSMQPKEKVVLSHKTWIDGKPVDAQQDQMARLQMIDGGVKPYVLDISWEDADGRSQFQRIPVGH
;
A
#
# COMPACT_ATOMS: atom_id res chain seq x y z
N MET A 1 9.05 27.30 19.24
CA MET A 1 9.03 27.03 17.78
C MET A 1 9.23 25.53 17.59
N THR A 2 8.16 24.76 17.55
CA THR A 2 8.22 23.32 17.26
C THR A 2 8.29 23.14 15.75
N ASN A 3 9.39 22.56 15.28
CA ASN A 3 9.56 22.16 13.88
C ASN A 3 8.42 21.21 13.49
N ASN A 4 7.45 21.69 12.72
CA ASN A 4 6.42 20.90 12.06
C ASN A 4 7.04 20.02 10.95
N ARG A 5 7.91 19.07 11.34
CA ARG A 5 8.05 17.86 10.54
C ARG A 5 6.66 17.23 10.61
N LYS A 6 5.88 17.36 9.52
CA LYS A 6 4.62 16.64 9.37
C LYS A 6 4.95 15.16 9.55
N ASP A 7 4.73 14.63 10.75
CA ASP A 7 4.92 13.22 11.02
C ASP A 7 4.02 12.47 10.04
N LYS A 8 4.66 11.70 9.17
CA LYS A 8 3.98 10.90 8.16
C LYS A 8 3.06 9.92 8.89
N PRO A 9 1.73 10.01 8.72
CA PRO A 9 0.77 9.40 9.65
C PRO A 9 0.63 7.89 9.51
N PHE A 10 1.24 7.28 8.49
CA PHE A 10 1.11 5.86 8.24
C PHE A 10 2.41 5.11 8.49
N THR A 11 2.27 3.99 9.19
CA THR A 11 3.20 2.87 9.08
C THR A 11 2.48 1.73 8.36
N ALA A 12 3.26 0.93 7.62
CA ALA A 12 2.76 -0.17 6.81
C ALA A 12 3.52 -1.44 7.16
N ARG A 13 2.83 -2.57 7.25
CA ARG A 13 3.45 -3.89 7.34
C ARG A 13 2.68 -4.91 6.53
N PHE A 14 3.37 -5.95 6.07
CA PHE A 14 2.75 -7.09 5.41
C PHE A 14 2.47 -8.18 6.44
N VAL A 15 1.28 -8.77 6.38
CA VAL A 15 0.86 -9.86 7.26
C VAL A 15 0.54 -11.11 6.43
N GLU A 16 1.10 -12.23 6.85
CA GLU A 16 0.81 -13.55 6.26
C GLU A 16 -0.56 -14.03 6.74
N ALA A 17 -1.50 -14.20 5.81
CA ALA A 17 -2.83 -14.70 6.06
C ALA A 17 -3.18 -15.73 4.99
N GLU A 18 -2.66 -16.95 5.13
CA GLU A 18 -2.83 -18.03 4.15
C GLU A 18 -4.29 -18.10 3.64
N PRO A 19 -4.50 -18.09 2.32
CA PRO A 19 -3.53 -18.29 1.24
C PRO A 19 -2.85 -17.00 0.69
N LYS A 20 -2.93 -15.85 1.37
CA LYS A 20 -2.49 -14.55 0.81
C LYS A 20 -1.67 -13.70 1.78
N VAL A 21 -0.87 -12.80 1.22
CA VAL A 21 -0.25 -11.68 1.95
C VAL A 21 -1.22 -10.51 1.98
N LEU A 22 -1.35 -9.82 3.10
CA LEU A 22 -2.19 -8.62 3.25
C LEU A 22 -1.38 -7.41 3.70
N LEU A 23 -1.89 -6.21 3.44
CA LEU A 23 -1.32 -4.96 3.93
C LEU A 23 -2.04 -4.51 5.19
N GLU A 24 -1.32 -4.36 6.30
CA GLU A 24 -1.79 -3.61 7.46
C GLU A 24 -1.27 -2.17 7.39
N LEU A 25 -2.19 -1.21 7.53
CA LEU A 25 -1.88 0.19 7.76
C LEU A 25 -2.23 0.58 9.19
N MET A 26 -1.38 1.40 9.80
CA MET A 26 -1.64 2.01 11.10
C MET A 26 -1.63 3.53 11.00
N ASN A 27 -2.67 4.17 11.51
CA ASN A 27 -2.68 5.62 11.74
C ASN A 27 -1.88 5.93 13.01
N THR A 28 -0.70 6.52 12.89
CA THR A 28 0.17 6.88 14.02
C THR A 28 -0.20 8.21 14.67
N THR A 29 -1.17 8.95 14.14
CA THR A 29 -1.57 10.27 14.67
C THR A 29 -2.57 10.16 15.82
N ASP A 30 -2.85 11.31 16.43
CA ASP A 30 -3.87 11.47 17.47
C ASP A 30 -5.21 12.00 16.90
N HIS A 31 -5.37 11.97 15.57
CA HIS A 31 -6.56 12.46 14.89
C HIS A 31 -7.18 11.39 13.99
N THR A 32 -8.50 11.46 13.84
CA THR A 32 -9.22 10.63 12.86
C THR A 32 -8.88 11.09 11.45
N LEU A 33 -8.53 10.15 10.58
CA LEU A 33 -8.31 10.38 9.16
C LEU A 33 -9.57 9.95 8.40
N LYS A 34 -9.97 10.75 7.42
CA LYS A 34 -11.12 10.46 6.55
C LYS A 34 -10.61 9.88 5.24
N SER A 35 -11.35 8.93 4.67
CA SER A 35 -11.12 8.38 3.33
C SER A 35 -9.65 8.08 3.01
N VAL A 36 -9.07 7.08 3.66
CA VAL A 36 -7.70 6.61 3.40
C VAL A 36 -7.70 5.67 2.18
N GLU A 37 -6.86 5.96 1.21
CA GLU A 37 -6.69 5.17 -0.02
C GLU A 37 -5.21 4.87 -0.26
N VAL A 38 -4.91 3.62 -0.58
CA VAL A 38 -3.63 3.24 -1.18
C VAL A 38 -3.84 3.20 -2.68
N LEU A 39 -3.10 4.04 -3.41
CA LEU A 39 -3.20 4.10 -4.86
C LEU A 39 -2.78 2.77 -5.50
N THR A 40 -3.33 2.52 -6.69
CA THR A 40 -3.07 1.29 -7.43
C THR A 40 -1.57 1.12 -7.68
N ILE A 41 -1.04 -0.06 -7.32
CA ILE A 41 0.38 -0.38 -7.50
C ILE A 41 0.54 -1.14 -8.80
N PHE A 42 1.42 -0.65 -9.68
CA PHE A 42 1.77 -1.29 -10.94
C PHE A 42 3.05 -2.10 -10.78
N LEU A 43 2.97 -3.40 -11.00
CA LEU A 43 4.09 -4.31 -10.83
C LEU A 43 4.88 -4.42 -12.13
N LYS A 44 6.19 -4.20 -12.05
CA LYS A 44 7.08 -4.33 -13.20
C LYS A 44 7.04 -5.78 -13.72
N ASP A 45 7.14 -5.93 -15.03
CA ASP A 45 7.43 -7.23 -15.62
C ASP A 45 8.87 -7.64 -15.28
N GLU A 46 9.04 -8.80 -14.65
CA GLU A 46 10.36 -9.36 -14.27
C GLU A 46 10.97 -10.21 -15.39
N VAL A 47 10.19 -10.59 -16.41
CA VAL A 47 10.65 -11.46 -17.51
C VAL A 47 11.43 -10.66 -18.56
N THR A 48 11.07 -9.38 -18.76
CA THR A 48 11.70 -8.51 -19.76
C THR A 48 12.91 -7.76 -19.17
N PRO A 49 14.14 -7.95 -19.69
CA PRO A 49 15.30 -7.17 -19.27
C PRO A 49 15.05 -5.66 -19.46
N GLY A 50 15.24 -4.87 -18.40
CA GLY A 50 14.93 -3.43 -18.39
C GLY A 50 13.51 -3.06 -17.96
N GLY A 51 12.63 -4.05 -17.75
CA GLY A 51 11.25 -3.86 -17.31
C GLY A 51 10.30 -3.58 -18.47
N GLY A 52 9.48 -4.56 -18.81
CA GLY A 52 8.37 -4.39 -19.76
C GLY A 52 7.21 -3.59 -19.15
N PRO A 53 6.19 -3.23 -19.96
CA PRO A 53 4.98 -2.59 -19.44
C PRO A 53 4.36 -3.42 -18.32
N SER A 54 3.84 -2.74 -17.29
CA SER A 54 3.19 -3.38 -16.15
C SER A 54 1.97 -4.18 -16.61
N ARG A 55 2.05 -5.50 -16.52
CA ARG A 55 0.92 -6.41 -16.82
C ARG A 55 0.07 -6.71 -15.59
N ALA A 56 0.66 -6.57 -14.40
CA ALA A 56 -0.01 -6.83 -13.13
C ALA A 56 -0.20 -5.53 -12.32
N ASN A 57 -1.33 -5.39 -11.66
CA ASN A 57 -1.57 -4.31 -10.70
C ASN A 57 -2.37 -4.79 -9.49
N ILE A 58 -2.17 -4.11 -8.36
CA ILE A 58 -2.84 -4.40 -7.09
C ILE A 58 -3.70 -3.20 -6.72
N LYS A 59 -4.98 -3.46 -6.44
CA LYS A 59 -5.94 -2.45 -5.99
C LYS A 59 -6.41 -2.75 -4.58
N PHE A 60 -6.44 -1.73 -3.73
CA PHE A 60 -6.90 -1.82 -2.35
C PHE A 60 -8.30 -1.23 -2.20
N GLU A 61 -9.05 -1.72 -1.22
CA GLU A 61 -10.29 -1.09 -0.82
C GLU A 61 -10.01 0.21 -0.04
N THR A 62 -10.83 1.24 -0.29
CA THR A 62 -10.75 2.51 0.45
C THR A 62 -11.26 2.33 1.89
N VAL A 63 -10.54 2.90 2.85
CA VAL A 63 -10.97 2.95 4.26
C VAL A 63 -11.68 4.27 4.52
N LYS A 64 -12.99 4.22 4.77
CA LYS A 64 -13.82 5.45 4.90
C LYS A 64 -13.44 6.33 6.08
N SER A 65 -12.93 5.75 7.17
CA SER A 65 -12.45 6.47 8.34
C SER A 65 -11.46 5.60 9.09
N MET A 66 -10.39 6.21 9.59
CA MET A 66 -9.39 5.55 10.42
C MET A 66 -9.17 6.37 11.71
N GLN A 67 -9.46 5.77 12.84
CA GLN A 67 -9.34 6.37 14.17
C GLN A 67 -7.87 6.56 14.57
N PRO A 68 -7.59 7.41 15.57
CA PRO A 68 -6.25 7.52 16.16
C PRO A 68 -5.72 6.15 16.59
N LYS A 69 -4.47 5.84 16.24
CA LYS A 69 -3.78 4.57 16.58
C LYS A 69 -4.45 3.30 16.05
N GLU A 70 -5.46 3.42 15.19
CA GLU A 70 -6.13 2.28 14.58
C GLU A 70 -5.19 1.55 13.62
N LYS A 71 -5.33 0.22 13.60
CA LYS A 71 -4.75 -0.68 12.61
C LYS A 71 -5.84 -1.26 11.76
N VAL A 72 -5.68 -1.21 10.44
CA VAL A 72 -6.60 -1.81 9.48
C VAL A 72 -5.81 -2.73 8.56
N VAL A 73 -6.31 -3.96 8.41
CA VAL A 73 -5.85 -4.88 7.38
C VAL A 73 -6.70 -4.66 6.14
N LEU A 74 -6.04 -4.25 5.05
CA LEU A 74 -6.70 -3.90 3.80
C LEU A 74 -6.97 -5.14 2.96
N SER A 75 -8.21 -5.25 2.50
CA SER A 75 -8.56 -6.11 1.37
C SER A 75 -7.95 -5.55 0.08
N HIS A 76 -7.49 -6.45 -0.79
CA HIS A 76 -6.99 -6.10 -2.10
C HIS A 76 -7.46 -7.09 -3.17
N LYS A 77 -7.31 -6.67 -4.43
CA LYS A 77 -7.48 -7.52 -5.60
C LYS A 77 -6.33 -7.34 -6.56
N THR A 78 -5.70 -8.45 -6.93
CA THR A 78 -4.67 -8.49 -7.97
C THR A 78 -5.33 -8.64 -9.34
N TRP A 79 -4.84 -7.87 -10.30
CA TRP A 79 -5.25 -7.93 -11.69
C TRP A 79 -4.04 -8.23 -12.57
N ILE A 80 -4.18 -9.17 -13.51
CA ILE A 80 -3.16 -9.50 -14.51
C ILE A 80 -3.82 -9.41 -15.89
N ASP A 81 -3.21 -8.66 -16.80
CA ASP A 81 -3.75 -8.39 -18.15
C ASP A 81 -5.21 -7.90 -18.13
N GLY A 82 -5.54 -7.05 -17.14
CA GLY A 82 -6.87 -6.47 -16.98
C GLY A 82 -7.92 -7.42 -16.42
N LYS A 83 -7.56 -8.62 -15.94
CA LYS A 83 -8.49 -9.58 -15.30
C LYS A 83 -8.13 -9.83 -13.84
N PRO A 84 -9.11 -9.97 -12.93
CA PRO A 84 -8.82 -10.29 -11.54
C PRO A 84 -8.35 -11.74 -11.47
N VAL A 85 -7.36 -11.99 -10.62
CA VAL A 85 -6.83 -13.34 -10.40
C VAL A 85 -7.21 -13.87 -9.02
N ASP A 86 -7.07 -15.18 -8.82
CA ASP A 86 -7.31 -15.82 -7.53
C ASP A 86 -6.11 -15.66 -6.57
N ALA A 87 -6.23 -16.26 -5.38
CA ALA A 87 -5.18 -16.18 -4.37
C ALA A 87 -3.88 -16.89 -4.77
N GLN A 88 -3.92 -17.91 -5.64
CA GLN A 88 -2.71 -18.64 -6.06
C GLN A 88 -1.86 -17.81 -7.01
N GLN A 89 -2.50 -16.95 -7.79
CA GLN A 89 -1.84 -16.03 -8.73
C GLN A 89 -1.60 -14.64 -8.14
N ASP A 90 -2.00 -14.41 -6.89
CA ASP A 90 -1.82 -13.14 -6.21
C ASP A 90 -0.34 -12.73 -6.15
N GLN A 91 -0.09 -11.43 -6.33
CA GLN A 91 1.26 -10.90 -6.48
C GLN A 91 1.68 -10.01 -5.30
N MET A 92 0.89 -9.97 -4.21
CA MET A 92 1.12 -9.07 -3.08
C MET A 92 2.45 -9.32 -2.37
N ALA A 93 2.89 -10.59 -2.31
CA ALA A 93 4.17 -10.98 -1.73
C ALA A 93 5.38 -10.29 -2.41
N ARG A 94 5.23 -9.82 -3.66
CA ARG A 94 6.30 -9.09 -4.37
C ARG A 94 6.62 -7.72 -3.76
N LEU A 95 5.74 -7.21 -2.90
CA LEU A 95 5.94 -5.95 -2.17
C LEU A 95 6.68 -6.14 -0.84
N GLN A 96 6.84 -7.39 -0.39
CA GLN A 96 7.62 -7.70 0.81
C GLN A 96 9.12 -7.52 0.53
N MET A 97 9.86 -7.12 1.56
CA MET A 97 11.32 -7.14 1.54
C MET A 97 11.80 -8.59 1.39
N ILE A 98 12.70 -8.84 0.45
CA ILE A 98 13.37 -10.13 0.26
C ILE A 98 14.86 -9.88 0.41
N ASP A 99 15.54 -10.64 1.27
CA ASP A 99 16.97 -10.50 1.50
C ASP A 99 17.76 -10.54 0.18
N GLY A 100 18.53 -9.48 -0.08
CA GLY A 100 19.34 -9.32 -1.29
C GLY A 100 18.57 -8.87 -2.54
N GLY A 101 17.24 -8.71 -2.48
CA GLY A 101 16.41 -8.24 -3.58
C GLY A 101 15.94 -6.80 -3.40
N VAL A 102 16.49 -5.85 -4.18
CA VAL A 102 15.98 -4.47 -4.20
C VAL A 102 14.89 -4.35 -5.26
N LYS A 103 13.62 -4.38 -4.84
CA LYS A 103 12.46 -4.10 -5.70
C LYS A 103 11.90 -2.71 -5.34
N PRO A 104 11.97 -1.71 -6.24
CA PRO A 104 11.65 -0.32 -5.90
C PRO A 104 10.14 -0.07 -6.04
N TYR A 105 9.34 -0.65 -5.15
CA TYR A 105 7.91 -0.35 -5.07
C TYR A 105 7.65 0.74 -4.03
N VAL A 106 6.55 1.46 -4.21
CA VAL A 106 6.14 2.53 -3.30
C VAL A 106 4.65 2.38 -3.05
N LEU A 107 4.26 2.37 -1.77
CA LEU A 107 2.88 2.62 -1.38
C LEU A 107 2.65 4.12 -1.41
N ASP A 108 1.87 4.54 -2.39
CA ASP A 108 1.39 5.91 -2.51
C ASP A 108 0.02 5.98 -1.80
N ILE A 109 -0.01 6.66 -0.64
CA ILE A 109 -1.19 6.70 0.24
C ILE A 109 -1.74 8.13 0.26
N SER A 110 -3.03 8.28 -0.03
CA SER A 110 -3.77 9.53 0.11
C SER A 110 -4.83 9.42 1.19
N TRP A 111 -5.12 10.53 1.86
CA TRP A 111 -6.22 10.61 2.82
C TRP A 111 -6.77 12.03 2.88
N GLU A 112 -7.96 12.18 3.42
CA GLU A 112 -8.52 13.47 3.83
C GLU A 112 -8.27 13.70 5.34
N ASP A 113 -7.73 14.85 5.70
CA ASP A 113 -7.59 15.23 7.11
C ASP A 113 -8.93 15.66 7.74
N ALA A 114 -8.89 16.04 9.02
CA ALA A 114 -10.09 16.47 9.75
C ALA A 114 -10.80 17.65 9.06
N ASP A 115 -10.04 18.53 8.40
CA ASP A 115 -10.50 19.71 7.67
C ASP A 115 -10.99 19.37 6.24
N GLY A 116 -10.94 18.10 5.84
CA GLY A 116 -11.32 17.63 4.51
C GLY A 116 -10.29 17.94 3.43
N ARG A 117 -9.03 18.24 3.79
CA ARG A 117 -7.97 18.49 2.82
C ARG A 117 -7.27 17.19 2.47
N SER A 118 -7.06 16.96 1.19
CA SER A 118 -6.28 15.82 0.71
C SER A 118 -4.81 15.98 1.10
N GLN A 119 -4.25 14.91 1.63
CA GLN A 119 -2.84 14.77 2.00
C GLN A 119 -2.27 13.51 1.37
N PHE A 120 -0.95 13.38 1.38
CA PHE A 120 -0.25 12.30 0.69
C PHE A 120 1.02 11.85 1.40
N GLN A 121 1.29 10.54 1.36
CA GLN A 121 2.48 9.90 1.91
C GLN A 121 2.98 8.80 0.97
N ARG A 122 4.30 8.78 0.76
CA ARG A 122 5.00 7.69 0.07
C ARG A 122 5.74 6.82 1.07
N ILE A 123 5.52 5.51 1.01
CA ILE A 123 6.25 4.49 1.79
C ILE A 123 6.94 3.53 0.82
N PRO A 124 8.28 3.53 0.71
CA PRO A 124 9.01 2.54 -0.05
C PRO A 124 8.77 1.13 0.50
N VAL A 125 8.57 0.15 -0.37
CA VAL A 125 8.37 -1.28 -0.05
C VAL A 125 9.10 -2.15 -1.08
N GLY A 126 9.35 -3.41 -0.75
CA GLY A 126 10.14 -4.33 -1.59
C GLY A 126 11.64 -4.03 -1.63
N HIS A 127 12.11 -3.05 -0.85
CA HIS A 127 13.52 -2.73 -0.63
C HIS A 127 14.12 -3.59 0.47
#